data_AF-A0A427UCL8-F1
#
_entry.id   AF-A0A427UCL8-F1
#
_cell.length_a   1.000
_cell.length_b   1.000
_cell.length_c   1.000
_cell.angle_alpha   90.00
_cell.angle_beta   90.00
_cell.angle_gamma   90.00
#
_symmetry.space_group_name_H-M   'P 1'
#
loop_
_entity.id
_entity.type
_entity.pdbx_description
1 polymer ?
#
loop_
_entity_poly.entity_id
_entity_poly.type
_entity_poly.pdbx_seq_one_letter_code
_entity_poly.pdbx_strand_id
1 'polypeptide(L)'
;GVSEDSIERIDEYIGQLEDQQEKLEVAEDRKELAEIARDVRKIWHDVSKDLYKFRSLNVLNGVGNYIDKADSISERIESEIGRLNGSGVDTTEVELMLERYNTLIENASEYREMALGAEQGSSESLAYMQQSVDATRQANDALRNILQFLKDHRQGFANLSEDTNVSANGNGTAVISGNFDINLSVTDAKLVVKDLAGDATIEMDGEYERITPEESMGRGTPATVYLDFTGDAHINGSRLTMMVSGENISIDATGTGSTVFTGEGTYTTDSDTMQWAGTYSAEVPSILPI
;
A
#
# COMPACT_ATOMS: atom_id res chain seq x y z
N GLY A 1 -14.57 5.00 -5.80
CA GLY A 1 -15.75 4.56 -6.57
C GLY A 1 -16.61 5.78 -6.81
N VAL A 2 -17.36 5.82 -7.91
CA VAL A 2 -18.35 6.88 -8.15
C VAL A 2 -19.43 6.79 -7.06
N SER A 3 -19.87 7.93 -6.50
CA SER A 3 -20.86 7.92 -5.40
C SER A 3 -22.26 7.55 -5.91
N GLU A 4 -23.11 7.02 -5.03
CA GLU A 4 -24.50 6.66 -5.33
C GLU A 4 -25.30 7.89 -5.79
N ASP A 5 -25.12 9.03 -5.14
CA ASP A 5 -25.67 10.33 -5.58
C ASP A 5 -25.26 10.73 -7.01
N SER A 6 -24.07 10.32 -7.46
CA SER A 6 -23.62 10.64 -8.83
C SER A 6 -24.35 9.79 -9.86
N ILE A 7 -24.72 8.56 -9.49
CA ILE A 7 -25.47 7.64 -10.35
C ILE A 7 -26.91 8.12 -10.47
N GLU A 8 -27.56 8.44 -9.35
CA GLU A 8 -28.94 8.96 -9.33
C GLU A 8 -29.08 10.23 -10.19
N ARG A 9 -28.09 11.14 -10.11
CA ARG A 9 -28.11 12.35 -10.93
C ARG A 9 -27.95 12.08 -12.43
N ILE A 10 -27.13 11.10 -12.80
CA ILE A 10 -26.97 10.70 -14.21
C ILE A 10 -28.29 10.13 -14.73
N ASP A 11 -28.96 9.29 -13.93
CA ASP A 11 -30.26 8.72 -14.29
C ASP A 11 -31.34 9.80 -14.44
N GLU A 12 -31.34 10.84 -13.60
CA GLU A 12 -32.22 11.99 -13.75
C GLU A 12 -32.01 12.70 -15.10
N TYR A 13 -30.76 12.91 -15.51
CA TYR A 13 -30.46 13.52 -16.80
C TYR A 13 -30.83 12.62 -17.99
N ILE A 14 -30.71 11.30 -17.85
CA ILE A 14 -31.18 10.35 -18.87
C ILE A 14 -32.68 10.51 -19.05
N GLY A 15 -33.46 10.51 -17.97
CA GLY A 15 -34.91 10.73 -18.04
C GLY A 15 -35.30 12.07 -18.67
N GLN A 16 -34.60 13.15 -18.33
CA GLN A 16 -34.83 14.47 -18.96
C GLN A 16 -34.54 14.47 -20.46
N LEU A 17 -33.55 13.72 -20.93
CA LEU A 17 -33.25 13.59 -22.36
C LEU A 17 -34.27 12.71 -23.08
N GLU A 18 -34.75 11.64 -22.45
CA GLU A 18 -35.83 10.77 -22.95
C GLU A 18 -37.13 11.57 -23.11
N ASP A 19 -37.51 12.41 -22.14
CA ASP A 19 -38.67 13.31 -22.25
C ASP A 19 -38.56 14.27 -23.45
N GLN A 20 -37.35 14.77 -23.75
CA GLN A 20 -37.13 15.64 -24.90
C GLN A 20 -37.16 14.87 -26.22
N GLN A 21 -36.76 13.59 -26.21
CA GLN A 21 -36.90 12.70 -27.36
C GLN A 21 -38.38 12.47 -27.68
N GLU A 22 -39.23 12.21 -26.68
CA GLU A 22 -40.68 12.05 -26.89
C GLU A 22 -41.32 13.32 -27.47
N LYS A 23 -40.94 14.50 -26.96
CA LYS A 23 -41.41 15.79 -27.51
C LYS A 23 -40.96 16.02 -28.95
N LEU A 24 -39.77 15.54 -29.31
CA LEU A 24 -39.24 15.65 -30.67
C LEU A 24 -40.04 14.82 -31.67
N GLU A 25 -40.56 13.65 -31.26
CA GLU A 25 -41.35 12.76 -32.11
C GLU A 25 -42.70 13.36 -32.51
N VAL A 26 -43.26 14.26 -31.68
CA VAL A 26 -44.57 14.89 -31.90
C VAL A 26 -44.49 16.36 -32.31
N ALA A 27 -43.30 16.92 -32.47
CA ALA A 27 -43.12 18.33 -32.83
C ALA A 27 -43.52 18.61 -34.28
N GLU A 28 -44.43 19.56 -34.49
CA GLU A 28 -45.01 19.87 -35.80
C GLU A 28 -44.45 21.17 -36.40
N ASP A 29 -43.88 22.05 -35.57
CA ASP A 29 -43.41 23.35 -36.01
C ASP A 29 -41.98 23.71 -35.58
N ARG A 30 -41.45 24.74 -36.26
CA ARG A 30 -40.08 25.22 -36.05
C ARG A 30 -39.86 25.83 -34.67
N LYS A 31 -40.91 26.32 -34.01
CA LYS A 31 -40.83 26.92 -32.68
C LYS A 31 -40.66 25.81 -31.63
N GLU A 32 -41.42 24.73 -31.72
CA GLU A 32 -41.31 23.55 -30.87
C GLU A 32 -39.92 22.90 -31.00
N LEU A 33 -39.43 22.72 -32.23
CA LEU A 33 -38.07 22.22 -32.48
C LEU A 33 -36.98 23.14 -31.87
N ALA A 34 -37.19 24.46 -31.92
CA ALA A 34 -36.24 25.42 -31.34
C ALA A 34 -36.26 25.43 -29.80
N GLU A 35 -37.41 25.16 -29.20
CA GLU A 35 -37.56 25.00 -27.75
C GLU A 35 -36.88 23.71 -27.28
N ILE A 36 -37.13 22.57 -27.93
CA ILE A 36 -36.46 21.29 -27.65
C ILE A 36 -34.94 21.43 -27.77
N ALA A 37 -34.45 22.05 -28.85
CA ALA A 37 -33.02 22.27 -29.05
C ALA A 37 -32.39 23.16 -27.96
N ARG A 38 -33.15 24.12 -27.41
CA ARG A 38 -32.69 24.96 -26.30
C ARG A 38 -32.62 24.16 -25.00
N ASP A 39 -33.65 23.36 -24.72
CA ASP A 39 -33.75 22.54 -23.52
C ASP A 39 -32.67 21.46 -23.49
N VAL A 40 -32.47 20.72 -24.58
CA VAL A 40 -31.38 19.73 -24.71
C VAL A 40 -30.02 20.39 -24.49
N ARG A 41 -29.80 21.60 -25.03
CA ARG A 41 -28.54 22.33 -24.80
C ARG A 41 -28.34 22.69 -23.33
N LYS A 42 -29.41 23.06 -22.62
CA LYS A 42 -29.37 23.35 -21.19
C LYS A 42 -29.08 22.08 -20.39
N ILE A 43 -29.79 20.99 -20.66
CA ILE A 43 -29.57 19.68 -20.02
C ILE A 43 -28.12 19.23 -20.24
N TRP A 44 -27.61 19.29 -21.47
CA TRP A 44 -26.23 18.91 -21.77
C TRP A 44 -25.19 19.77 -21.04
N HIS A 45 -25.46 21.07 -20.89
CA HIS A 45 -24.60 21.97 -20.13
C HIS A 45 -24.58 21.61 -18.64
N ASP A 46 -25.73 21.30 -18.06
CA ASP A 46 -25.87 20.92 -16.66
C ASP A 46 -25.24 19.53 -16.38
N VAL A 47 -25.48 18.53 -17.26
CA VAL A 47 -24.79 17.22 -17.27
C VAL A 47 -23.29 17.40 -17.28
N SER A 48 -22.78 18.24 -18.19
CA SER A 48 -21.34 18.45 -18.36
C SER A 48 -20.71 19.05 -17.09
N LYS A 49 -21.43 19.96 -16.41
CA LYS A 49 -21.01 20.54 -15.13
C LYS A 49 -21.02 19.52 -13.99
N ASP A 50 -22.06 18.70 -13.87
CA ASP A 50 -22.16 17.71 -12.80
C ASP A 50 -21.15 16.55 -12.99
N LEU A 51 -20.97 16.06 -14.22
CA LEU A 51 -19.93 15.07 -14.53
C LEU A 51 -18.53 15.60 -14.18
N TYR A 52 -18.28 16.88 -14.45
CA TYR A 52 -17.05 17.54 -14.05
C TYR A 52 -16.89 17.53 -12.52
N LYS A 53 -17.94 17.91 -11.80
CA LYS A 53 -17.96 17.92 -10.33
C LYS A 53 -17.65 16.53 -9.76
N PHE A 54 -18.29 15.48 -10.27
CA PHE A 54 -18.05 14.11 -9.82
C PHE A 54 -16.61 13.68 -10.05
N ARG A 55 -16.01 14.00 -11.20
CA ARG A 55 -14.60 13.66 -11.49
C ARG A 55 -13.64 14.42 -10.57
N SER A 56 -13.84 15.73 -10.40
CA SER A 56 -12.99 16.56 -9.54
C SER A 56 -13.03 16.09 -8.08
N LEU A 57 -14.24 15.88 -7.53
CA LEU A 57 -14.40 15.38 -6.16
C LEU A 57 -13.76 14.00 -5.96
N ASN A 58 -13.90 13.09 -6.93
CA ASN A 58 -13.25 11.78 -6.83
C ASN A 58 -11.72 11.87 -6.78
N VAL A 59 -11.12 12.76 -7.59
CA VAL A 59 -9.67 13.00 -7.57
C VAL A 59 -9.25 13.59 -6.22
N LEU A 60 -9.93 14.65 -5.76
CA LEU A 60 -9.61 15.32 -4.49
C LEU A 60 -9.85 14.42 -3.27
N ASN A 61 -10.83 13.52 -3.31
CA ASN A 61 -11.03 12.50 -2.29
C ASN A 61 -9.91 11.46 -2.31
N GLY A 62 -9.44 11.06 -3.48
CA GLY A 62 -8.28 10.18 -3.63
C GLY A 62 -7.02 10.78 -3.01
N VAL A 63 -6.78 12.07 -3.21
CA VAL A 63 -5.69 12.80 -2.57
C VAL A 63 -5.90 12.90 -1.06
N GLY A 64 -7.11 13.22 -0.60
CA GLY A 64 -7.44 13.26 0.83
C GLY A 64 -7.12 11.95 1.54
N ASN A 65 -7.58 10.81 0.99
CA ASN A 65 -7.28 9.48 1.55
C ASN A 65 -5.78 9.15 1.64
N TYR A 66 -4.96 9.75 0.78
CA TYR A 66 -3.51 9.60 0.82
C TYR A 66 -2.90 10.49 1.91
N ILE A 67 -3.32 11.75 2.00
CA ILE A 67 -2.92 12.69 3.05
C ILE A 67 -3.27 12.15 4.44
N ASP A 68 -4.48 11.60 4.62
CA ASP A 68 -4.94 11.04 5.90
C ASP A 68 -4.03 9.91 6.45
N LYS A 69 -3.28 9.25 5.56
CA LYS A 69 -2.33 8.18 5.94
C LYS A 69 -0.91 8.69 6.10
N ALA A 70 -0.60 9.87 5.58
CA ALA A 70 0.75 10.38 5.48
C ALA A 70 1.41 10.55 6.85
N ASP A 71 0.70 11.09 7.84
CA ASP A 71 1.23 11.28 9.20
C ASP A 71 1.72 9.95 9.80
N SER A 72 0.90 8.90 9.73
CA SER A 72 1.27 7.56 10.22
C SER A 72 2.44 6.94 9.47
N ILE A 73 2.62 7.30 8.19
CA ILE A 73 3.77 6.86 7.38
C ILE A 73 5.02 7.61 7.83
N SER A 74 4.93 8.93 8.01
CA SER A 74 6.03 9.78 8.46
C SER A 74 6.53 9.36 9.83
N GLU A 75 5.64 9.18 10.82
CA GLU A 75 6.00 8.72 12.17
C GLU A 75 6.79 7.39 12.15
N ARG A 76 6.35 6.44 11.29
CA ARG A 76 7.04 5.16 11.15
C ARG A 76 8.40 5.31 10.50
N ILE A 77 8.53 6.16 9.48
CA ILE A 77 9.80 6.46 8.83
C ILE A 77 10.75 7.14 9.81
N GLU A 78 10.29 8.15 10.56
CA GLU A 78 11.05 8.85 11.60
C GLU A 78 11.59 7.87 12.64
N SER A 79 10.76 6.91 13.07
CA SER A 79 11.19 5.88 14.01
C SER A 79 12.32 5.00 13.45
N GLU A 80 12.21 4.56 12.19
CA GLU A 80 13.26 3.74 11.56
C GLU A 80 14.54 4.54 11.30
N ILE A 81 14.42 5.79 10.86
CA ILE A 81 15.56 6.71 10.71
C ILE A 81 16.27 6.90 12.06
N GLY A 82 15.52 7.17 13.12
CA GLY A 82 16.08 7.32 14.47
C GLY A 82 16.84 6.07 14.94
N ARG A 83 16.36 4.87 14.58
CA ARG A 83 17.06 3.61 14.85
C ARG A 83 18.37 3.50 14.08
N LEU A 84 18.35 3.80 12.78
CA LEU A 84 19.55 3.78 11.94
C LEU A 84 20.61 4.76 12.47
N ASN A 85 20.19 5.98 12.80
CA ASN A 85 21.07 7.00 13.39
C ASN A 85 21.65 6.51 14.74
N GLY A 86 20.82 5.95 15.62
CA GLY A 86 21.27 5.35 16.89
C GLY A 86 22.26 4.18 16.71
N SER A 87 22.22 3.48 15.58
CA SER A 87 23.17 2.43 15.20
C SER A 87 24.44 2.94 14.50
N GLY A 88 24.56 4.25 14.30
CA GLY A 88 25.73 4.91 13.70
C GLY A 88 25.69 5.05 12.18
N VAL A 89 24.55 4.82 11.54
CA VAL A 89 24.34 5.11 10.11
C VAL A 89 24.12 6.61 9.92
N ASP A 90 24.77 7.21 8.92
CA ASP A 90 24.51 8.61 8.55
C ASP A 90 23.13 8.74 7.90
N THR A 91 22.19 9.36 8.63
CA THR A 91 20.81 9.54 8.20
C THR A 91 20.52 10.91 7.60
N THR A 92 21.52 11.79 7.45
CA THR A 92 21.32 13.18 7.04
C THR A 92 20.53 13.30 5.73
N GLU A 93 20.84 12.46 4.74
CA GLU A 93 20.17 12.52 3.43
C GLU A 93 18.71 12.04 3.51
N VAL A 94 18.44 10.94 4.24
CA VAL A 94 17.07 10.39 4.34
C VAL A 94 16.16 11.28 5.19
N GLU A 95 16.72 11.98 6.18
CA GLU A 95 16.00 12.99 6.96
C GLU A 95 15.54 14.16 6.07
N LEU A 96 16.40 14.65 5.18
CA LEU A 96 16.03 15.68 4.19
C LEU A 96 14.97 15.18 3.19
N MET A 97 15.03 13.91 2.80
CA MET A 97 13.98 13.32 1.95
C MET A 97 12.64 13.26 2.67
N LEU A 98 12.63 12.94 3.97
CA LEU A 98 11.42 12.91 4.78
C LEU A 98 10.85 14.32 5.03
N GLU A 99 11.71 15.31 5.28
CA GLU A 99 11.27 16.71 5.36
C GLU A 99 10.59 17.13 4.04
N ARG A 100 11.23 16.83 2.90
CA ARG A 100 10.64 17.10 1.58
C ARG A 100 9.31 16.36 1.37
N TYR A 101 9.21 15.10 1.81
CA TYR A 101 7.96 14.35 1.78
C TYR A 101 6.86 15.08 2.55
N ASN A 102 7.12 15.45 3.80
CA ASN A 102 6.16 16.15 4.66
C ASN A 102 5.71 17.49 4.04
N THR A 103 6.64 18.30 3.54
CA THR A 103 6.30 19.54 2.83
C THR A 103 5.45 19.31 1.58
N LEU A 104 5.68 18.23 0.83
CA LEU A 104 4.87 17.90 -0.34
C LEU A 104 3.45 17.44 0.04
N ILE A 105 3.29 16.75 1.17
CA ILE A 105 1.97 16.39 1.74
C ILE A 105 1.22 17.64 2.16
N GLU A 106 1.88 18.56 2.86
CA GLU A 106 1.30 19.85 3.28
C GLU A 106 0.84 20.66 2.07
N ASN A 107 1.70 20.84 1.07
CA ASN A 107 1.34 21.48 -0.20
C ASN A 107 0.15 20.80 -0.89
N ALA A 108 0.12 19.46 -0.93
CA ALA A 108 -0.99 18.72 -1.52
C ALA A 108 -2.31 19.01 -0.78
N SER A 109 -2.27 19.14 0.55
CA SER A 109 -3.40 19.50 1.39
C SER A 109 -3.88 20.93 1.12
N GLU A 110 -2.97 21.91 1.10
CA GLU A 110 -3.30 23.31 0.81
C GLU A 110 -3.94 23.47 -0.57
N TYR A 111 -3.33 22.90 -1.62
CA TYR A 111 -3.88 22.96 -2.97
C TYR A 111 -5.23 22.24 -3.07
N ARG A 112 -5.43 21.15 -2.32
CA ARG A 112 -6.72 20.47 -2.25
C ARG A 112 -7.78 21.38 -1.64
N GLU A 113 -7.47 22.08 -0.56
CA GLU A 113 -8.38 23.03 0.08
C GLU A 113 -8.73 24.20 -0.87
N MET A 114 -7.74 24.77 -1.54
CA MET A 114 -7.96 25.81 -2.56
C MET A 114 -8.84 25.31 -3.72
N ALA A 115 -8.63 24.08 -4.18
CA ALA A 115 -9.43 23.47 -5.24
C ALA A 115 -10.90 23.27 -4.84
N LEU A 116 -11.16 22.93 -3.57
CA LEU A 116 -12.50 22.77 -2.99
C LEU A 116 -13.18 24.12 -2.73
N GLY A 117 -12.42 25.17 -2.40
CA GLY A 117 -12.91 26.52 -2.15
C GLY A 117 -13.20 27.35 -3.41
N ALA A 118 -12.53 27.04 -4.52
CA ALA A 118 -12.71 27.74 -5.80
C ALA A 118 -14.04 27.38 -6.49
N GLU A 119 -14.47 28.22 -7.45
CA GLU A 119 -15.67 27.94 -8.24
C GLU A 119 -15.51 26.63 -9.01
N GLN A 120 -16.48 25.73 -8.84
CA GLN A 120 -16.46 24.40 -9.45
C GLN A 120 -16.47 24.50 -10.97
N GLY A 121 -15.48 23.89 -11.62
CA GLY A 121 -15.33 23.95 -13.08
C GLY A 121 -14.53 25.13 -13.59
N SER A 122 -14.09 26.03 -12.70
CA SER A 122 -13.20 27.12 -13.08
C SER A 122 -11.79 26.62 -13.41
N SER A 123 -11.08 27.40 -14.23
CA SER A 123 -9.66 27.19 -14.52
C SER A 123 -8.79 27.20 -13.26
N GLU A 124 -9.20 27.93 -12.23
CA GLU A 124 -8.49 28.04 -10.95
C GLU A 124 -8.64 26.76 -10.13
N SER A 125 -9.87 26.25 -9.96
CA SER A 125 -10.13 24.95 -9.31
C SER A 125 -9.35 23.82 -10.01
N LEU A 126 -9.27 23.86 -11.34
CA LEU A 126 -8.48 22.92 -12.15
C LEU A 126 -6.98 23.00 -11.86
N ALA A 127 -6.42 24.21 -11.82
CA ALA A 127 -5.01 24.42 -11.56
C ALA A 127 -4.63 23.91 -10.17
N TYR A 128 -5.41 24.24 -9.14
CA TYR A 128 -5.19 23.76 -7.78
C TYR A 128 -5.33 22.25 -7.66
N MET A 129 -6.35 21.65 -8.29
CA MET A 129 -6.48 20.19 -8.32
C MET A 129 -5.25 19.53 -8.94
N GLN A 130 -4.74 20.07 -10.04
CA GLN A 130 -3.54 19.55 -10.69
C GLN A 130 -2.30 19.68 -9.80
N GLN A 131 -2.11 20.83 -9.15
CA GLN A 131 -1.00 21.03 -8.21
C GLN A 131 -1.06 20.07 -7.01
N SER A 132 -2.25 19.82 -6.48
CA SER A 132 -2.47 18.85 -5.39
C SER A 132 -2.08 17.43 -5.80
N VAL A 133 -2.46 17.01 -7.02
CA VAL A 133 -2.08 15.72 -7.59
C VAL A 133 -0.57 15.63 -7.83
N ASP A 134 0.04 16.68 -8.39
CA ASP A 134 1.47 16.69 -8.70
C ASP A 134 2.35 16.73 -7.44
N ALA A 135 1.91 17.42 -6.37
CA ALA A 135 2.56 17.36 -5.06
C ALA A 135 2.47 15.94 -4.47
N THR A 136 1.30 15.30 -4.55
CA THR A 136 1.10 13.91 -4.10
C THR A 136 1.98 12.90 -4.86
N ARG A 137 2.17 13.10 -6.17
CA ARG A 137 3.08 12.27 -6.97
C ARG A 137 4.52 12.43 -6.53
N GLN A 138 4.98 13.67 -6.37
CA GLN A 138 6.34 13.93 -5.90
C GLN A 138 6.58 13.41 -4.48
N ALA A 139 5.56 13.49 -3.60
CA ALA A 139 5.64 12.88 -2.27
C ALA A 139 5.84 11.37 -2.37
N ASN A 140 5.09 10.69 -3.26
CA ASN A 140 5.28 9.27 -3.50
C ASN A 140 6.68 8.92 -4.04
N ASP A 141 7.28 9.78 -4.87
CA ASP A 141 8.65 9.59 -5.34
C ASP A 141 9.67 9.73 -4.20
N ALA A 142 9.52 10.75 -3.34
CA ALA A 142 10.34 10.90 -2.14
C ALA A 142 10.20 9.68 -1.21
N LEU A 143 8.97 9.22 -0.99
CA LEU A 143 8.68 8.03 -0.18
C LEU A 143 9.38 6.78 -0.74
N ARG A 144 9.39 6.59 -2.06
CA ARG A 144 10.11 5.45 -2.68
C ARG A 144 11.60 5.49 -2.39
N ASN A 145 12.21 6.67 -2.48
CA ASN A 145 13.65 6.84 -2.21
C ASN A 145 13.96 6.60 -0.74
N ILE A 146 13.12 7.10 0.18
CA ILE A 146 13.23 6.82 1.62
C ILE A 146 13.16 5.32 1.88
N LEU A 147 12.15 4.64 1.33
CA LEU A 147 11.99 3.20 1.53
C LEU A 147 13.15 2.40 0.94
N GLN A 148 13.76 2.86 -0.15
CA GLN A 148 14.97 2.26 -0.70
C GLN A 148 16.15 2.43 0.25
N PHE A 149 16.40 3.65 0.75
CA PHE A 149 17.45 3.91 1.73
C PHE A 149 17.29 3.04 2.99
N LEU A 150 16.06 2.98 3.53
CA LEU A 150 15.77 2.16 4.70
C LEU A 150 16.06 0.69 4.44
N LYS A 151 15.71 0.16 3.27
CA LYS A 151 16.02 -1.24 2.90
C LYS A 151 17.52 -1.48 2.83
N ASP A 152 18.26 -0.60 2.19
CA ASP A 152 19.70 -0.76 1.96
C ASP A 152 20.51 -0.74 3.27
N HIS A 153 19.97 -0.13 4.32
CA HIS A 153 20.62 -0.02 5.63
C HIS A 153 19.96 -0.88 6.72
N ARG A 154 18.91 -1.64 6.38
CA ARG A 154 18.20 -2.46 7.36
C ARG A 154 18.98 -3.72 7.69
N GLN A 155 19.38 -3.86 8.95
CA GLN A 155 19.88 -5.14 9.46
C GLN A 155 18.81 -6.23 9.32
N GLY A 156 19.23 -7.49 9.15
CA GLY A 156 18.29 -8.59 8.92
C GLY A 156 17.58 -8.58 7.57
N PHE A 157 17.79 -7.58 6.70
CA PHE A 157 17.25 -7.58 5.34
C PHE A 157 18.28 -8.07 4.33
N ALA A 158 17.85 -8.94 3.42
CA ALA A 158 18.64 -9.35 2.26
C ALA A 158 17.80 -9.26 0.99
N ASN A 159 18.38 -8.69 -0.07
CA ASN A 159 17.81 -8.69 -1.41
C ASN A 159 18.51 -9.75 -2.26
N LEU A 160 17.74 -10.65 -2.85
CA LEU A 160 18.22 -11.82 -3.59
C LEU A 160 17.86 -11.63 -5.07
N SER A 161 18.69 -10.87 -5.78
CA SER A 161 18.49 -10.55 -7.20
C SER A 161 18.82 -11.71 -8.13
N GLU A 162 19.59 -12.67 -7.66
CA GLU A 162 19.96 -13.91 -8.34
C GLU A 162 19.49 -15.11 -7.52
N ASP A 163 19.63 -16.31 -8.07
CA ASP A 163 19.28 -17.54 -7.39
C ASP A 163 20.27 -17.79 -6.25
N THR A 164 19.89 -17.38 -5.04
CA THR A 164 20.77 -17.33 -3.86
C THR A 164 20.30 -18.32 -2.81
N ASN A 165 21.26 -18.99 -2.16
CA ASN A 165 20.99 -19.81 -0.99
C ASN A 165 20.98 -18.94 0.27
N VAL A 166 19.93 -19.10 1.07
CA VAL A 166 19.76 -18.45 2.37
C VAL A 166 19.61 -19.51 3.43
N SER A 167 20.49 -19.50 4.43
CA SER A 167 20.34 -20.30 5.64
C SER A 167 20.18 -19.37 6.83
N ALA A 168 19.16 -19.56 7.66
CA ALA A 168 18.88 -18.70 8.82
C ALA A 168 18.52 -19.52 10.04
N ASN A 169 19.06 -19.14 11.20
CA ASN A 169 18.78 -19.78 12.48
C ASN A 169 18.56 -18.72 13.55
N GLY A 170 17.44 -18.77 14.27
CA GLY A 170 17.13 -17.78 15.29
C GLY A 170 15.75 -17.89 15.94
N ASN A 171 15.46 -16.91 16.78
CA ASN A 171 14.19 -16.70 17.46
C ASN A 171 13.63 -15.33 17.03
N GLY A 172 12.32 -15.24 16.80
CA GLY A 172 11.66 -13.98 16.47
C GLY A 172 10.71 -14.10 15.28
N THR A 173 10.97 -13.35 14.21
CA THR A 173 10.16 -13.33 12.99
C THR A 173 11.05 -13.35 11.74
N ALA A 174 10.78 -14.27 10.83
CA ALA A 174 11.36 -14.31 9.50
C ALA A 174 10.26 -14.11 8.45
N VAL A 175 10.50 -13.22 7.49
CA VAL A 175 9.63 -12.98 6.33
C VAL A 175 10.43 -13.21 5.06
N ILE A 176 9.95 -14.09 4.19
CA ILE A 176 10.57 -14.43 2.91
C ILE A 176 9.53 -14.19 1.82
N SER A 177 9.88 -13.40 0.80
CA SER A 177 8.95 -13.05 -0.28
C SER A 177 9.62 -13.09 -1.64
N GLY A 178 9.08 -13.87 -2.57
CA GLY A 178 9.66 -14.07 -3.91
C GLY A 178 9.32 -15.41 -4.53
N ASN A 179 10.25 -15.96 -5.30
CA ASN A 179 10.17 -17.31 -5.85
C ASN A 179 11.18 -18.16 -5.09
N PHE A 180 10.71 -19.12 -4.31
CA PHE A 180 11.55 -19.84 -3.38
C PHE A 180 11.13 -21.30 -3.27
N ASP A 181 12.14 -22.15 -3.10
CA ASP A 181 12.05 -23.46 -2.45
C ASP A 181 12.58 -23.29 -1.02
N ILE A 182 11.77 -23.60 -0.01
CA ILE A 182 12.02 -23.31 1.40
C ILE A 182 11.85 -24.58 2.21
N ASN A 183 12.86 -24.92 3.00
CA ASN A 183 12.78 -25.88 4.10
C ASN A 183 12.77 -25.09 5.41
N LEU A 184 11.81 -25.41 6.28
CA LEU A 184 11.58 -24.73 7.55
C LEU A 184 11.47 -25.76 8.66
N SER A 185 12.20 -25.58 9.76
CA SER A 185 12.04 -26.31 11.01
C SER A 185 11.75 -25.31 12.13
N VAL A 186 10.74 -25.58 12.95
CA VAL A 186 10.30 -24.66 14.02
C VAL A 186 9.75 -25.38 15.25
N THR A 187 9.68 -24.67 16.36
CA THR A 187 8.94 -25.08 17.56
C THR A 187 7.94 -23.99 17.95
N ASP A 188 6.70 -24.39 18.21
CA ASP A 188 5.60 -23.52 18.68
C ASP A 188 5.50 -22.19 17.90
N ALA A 189 5.46 -22.29 16.57
CA ALA A 189 5.52 -21.13 15.70
C ALA A 189 4.19 -20.83 15.01
N LYS A 190 3.96 -19.55 14.76
CA LYS A 190 2.95 -19.09 13.81
C LYS A 190 3.56 -19.02 12.42
N LEU A 191 3.00 -19.77 11.47
CA LEU A 191 3.37 -19.75 10.06
C LEU A 191 2.22 -19.18 9.23
N VAL A 192 2.52 -18.22 8.37
CA VAL A 192 1.57 -17.62 7.42
C VAL A 192 2.17 -17.71 6.03
N VAL A 193 1.44 -18.32 5.09
CA VAL A 193 1.84 -18.41 3.68
C VAL A 193 0.78 -17.77 2.82
N LYS A 194 1.20 -16.78 2.02
CA LYS A 194 0.34 -16.13 1.02
C LYS A 194 0.87 -16.42 -0.36
N ASP A 195 0.06 -17.14 -1.14
CA ASP A 195 0.35 -17.45 -2.52
C ASP A 195 -0.33 -16.44 -3.46
N LEU A 196 0.47 -15.62 -4.14
CA LEU A 196 -0.03 -14.62 -5.09
C LEU A 196 -0.10 -15.14 -6.54
N ALA A 197 0.57 -16.25 -6.85
CA ALA A 197 0.59 -16.85 -8.19
C ALA A 197 -0.43 -17.99 -8.35
N GLY A 198 -0.83 -18.63 -7.25
CA GLY A 198 -1.73 -19.78 -7.24
C GLY A 198 -1.02 -21.10 -7.53
N ASP A 199 0.30 -21.17 -7.38
CA ASP A 199 1.14 -22.33 -7.70
C ASP A 199 1.92 -22.90 -6.50
N ALA A 200 1.68 -22.39 -5.29
CA ALA A 200 2.44 -22.80 -4.13
C ALA A 200 2.08 -24.22 -3.66
N THR A 201 3.10 -25.02 -3.37
CA THR A 201 3.01 -26.32 -2.68
C THR A 201 3.50 -26.16 -1.25
N ILE A 202 2.73 -26.66 -0.28
CA ILE A 202 3.07 -26.62 1.15
C ILE A 202 2.94 -28.05 1.68
N GLU A 203 4.06 -28.66 2.03
CA GLU A 203 4.16 -29.97 2.66
C GLU A 203 4.61 -29.78 4.10
N MET A 204 3.91 -30.38 5.06
CA MET A 204 4.15 -30.17 6.50
C MET A 204 4.26 -31.53 7.19
N ASP A 205 5.26 -31.70 8.05
CA ASP A 205 5.42 -32.83 8.96
C ASP A 205 5.53 -32.30 10.39
N GLY A 206 4.52 -32.56 11.23
CA GLY A 206 4.47 -32.04 12.60
C GLY A 206 3.06 -31.75 13.10
N GLU A 207 3.00 -31.13 14.27
CA GLU A 207 1.77 -30.70 14.92
C GLU A 207 1.47 -29.24 14.58
N TYR A 208 0.24 -28.93 14.18
CA TYR A 208 -0.21 -27.55 13.91
C TYR A 208 -1.73 -27.43 14.00
N GLU A 209 -2.20 -26.23 14.29
CA GLU A 209 -3.60 -25.83 14.08
C GLU A 209 -3.72 -24.98 12.81
N ARG A 210 -4.45 -25.47 11.81
CA ARG A 210 -4.69 -24.69 10.59
C ARG A 210 -5.92 -23.81 10.75
N ILE A 211 -5.71 -22.50 10.75
CA ILE A 211 -6.80 -21.52 10.63
C ILE A 211 -7.01 -21.22 9.16
N THR A 212 -8.19 -21.54 8.67
CA THR A 212 -8.67 -21.01 7.40
C THR A 212 -9.41 -19.72 7.71
N PRO A 213 -8.92 -18.54 7.27
CA PRO A 213 -9.74 -17.34 7.34
C PRO A 213 -10.94 -17.58 6.43
N GLU A 214 -12.12 -17.79 7.02
CA GLU A 214 -13.38 -17.75 6.28
C GLU A 214 -13.47 -16.37 5.63
N GLU A 215 -13.51 -16.36 4.29
CA GLU A 215 -13.72 -15.17 3.46
C GLU A 215 -12.78 -13.99 3.74
N SER A 216 -11.60 -13.96 3.10
CA SER A 216 -10.91 -12.67 2.93
C SER A 216 -11.72 -11.82 1.94
N MET A 217 -12.61 -10.98 2.47
CA MET A 217 -13.36 -9.97 1.74
C MET A 217 -12.45 -9.19 0.78
N GLY A 218 -12.70 -9.30 -0.53
CA GLY A 218 -12.20 -8.38 -1.55
C GLY A 218 -10.78 -8.61 -2.08
N ARG A 219 -10.69 -9.26 -3.26
CA ARG A 219 -9.52 -9.41 -4.15
C ARG A 219 -8.25 -10.03 -3.53
N GLY A 220 -8.13 -11.35 -3.67
CA GLY A 220 -6.85 -12.08 -3.58
C GLY A 220 -7.03 -13.52 -3.10
N THR A 221 -6.01 -14.35 -3.31
CA THR A 221 -5.89 -15.67 -2.67
C THR A 221 -5.74 -15.45 -1.15
N PRO A 222 -6.59 -16.06 -0.30
CA PRO A 222 -6.47 -15.90 1.15
C PRO A 222 -5.13 -16.48 1.62
N ALA A 223 -4.54 -15.88 2.65
CA ALA A 223 -3.36 -16.45 3.29
C ALA A 223 -3.74 -17.72 4.05
N THR A 224 -2.88 -18.73 4.00
CA THR A 224 -3.01 -19.91 4.85
C THR A 224 -2.25 -19.66 6.15
N VAL A 225 -2.90 -19.88 7.29
CA VAL A 225 -2.35 -19.63 8.62
C VAL A 225 -2.27 -20.93 9.40
N TYR A 226 -1.11 -21.21 9.97
CA TYR A 226 -0.85 -22.32 10.89
C TYR A 226 -0.40 -21.72 12.23
N LEU A 227 -1.06 -22.14 13.31
CA LEU A 227 -0.70 -21.79 14.68
C LEU A 227 -0.06 -22.99 15.38
N ASP A 228 0.68 -22.70 16.43
CA ASP A 228 1.34 -23.66 17.33
C ASP A 228 2.14 -24.73 16.55
N PHE A 229 2.69 -24.34 15.40
CA PHE A 229 3.34 -25.26 14.48
C PHE A 229 4.68 -25.70 15.07
N THR A 230 4.82 -27.01 15.27
CA THR A 230 6.06 -27.66 15.70
C THR A 230 6.38 -28.81 14.74
N GLY A 231 7.50 -28.69 14.03
CA GLY A 231 7.93 -29.66 13.04
C GLY A 231 8.61 -29.02 11.83
N ASP A 232 8.58 -29.75 10.71
CA ASP A 232 9.24 -29.42 9.45
C ASP A 232 8.21 -29.05 8.37
N ALA A 233 8.56 -28.10 7.51
CA ALA A 233 7.75 -27.71 6.37
C ALA A 233 8.61 -27.51 5.13
N HIS A 234 8.13 -28.02 3.99
CA HIS A 234 8.66 -27.72 2.66
C HIS A 234 7.66 -26.87 1.90
N ILE A 235 8.09 -25.67 1.48
CA ILE A 235 7.25 -24.68 0.82
C ILE A 235 7.94 -24.28 -0.48
N ASN A 236 7.26 -24.46 -1.60
CA ASN A 236 7.78 -24.11 -2.91
C ASN A 236 6.72 -23.35 -3.72
N GLY A 237 7.11 -22.33 -4.48
CA GLY A 237 6.18 -21.59 -5.34
C GLY A 237 6.78 -20.33 -5.95
N SER A 238 5.95 -19.60 -6.71
CA SER A 238 6.31 -18.30 -7.26
C SER A 238 5.47 -17.17 -6.65
N ARG A 239 6.07 -15.98 -6.53
CA ARG A 239 5.43 -14.79 -5.92
C ARG A 239 4.77 -15.10 -4.57
N LEU A 240 5.40 -15.94 -3.76
CA LEU A 240 4.91 -16.32 -2.44
C LEU A 240 5.43 -15.32 -1.39
N THR A 241 4.68 -15.17 -0.30
CA THR A 241 5.18 -14.54 0.93
C THR A 241 4.96 -15.50 2.08
N MET A 242 6.04 -15.93 2.71
CA MET A 242 6.05 -16.70 3.96
C MET A 242 6.42 -15.76 5.11
N MET A 243 5.66 -15.82 6.20
CA MET A 243 6.05 -15.24 7.49
C MET A 243 6.02 -16.36 8.52
N VAL A 244 7.09 -16.51 9.28
CA VAL A 244 7.15 -17.41 10.43
C VAL A 244 7.57 -16.62 11.66
N SER A 245 6.89 -16.83 12.78
CA SER A 245 7.23 -16.21 14.05
C SER A 245 7.16 -17.22 15.18
N GLY A 246 8.23 -17.32 15.97
CA GLY A 246 8.37 -18.33 17.02
C GLY A 246 9.82 -18.48 17.47
N GLU A 247 10.11 -19.63 18.08
CA GLU A 247 11.43 -20.01 18.60
C GLU A 247 12.03 -21.16 17.77
N ASN A 248 13.36 -21.29 17.85
CA ASN A 248 14.13 -22.32 17.16
C ASN A 248 13.82 -22.39 15.66
N ILE A 249 13.67 -21.23 15.03
CA ILE A 249 13.45 -21.12 13.59
C ILE A 249 14.74 -21.49 12.88
N SER A 250 14.69 -22.52 12.06
CA SER A 250 15.73 -22.90 11.11
C SER A 250 15.14 -22.87 9.70
N ILE A 251 15.77 -22.12 8.81
CA ILE A 251 15.32 -21.95 7.43
C ILE A 251 16.50 -22.25 6.51
N ASP A 252 16.27 -23.08 5.50
CA ASP A 252 17.13 -23.21 4.32
C ASP A 252 16.28 -22.96 3.08
N ALA A 253 16.58 -21.90 2.35
CA ALA A 253 15.84 -21.48 1.17
C ALA A 253 16.75 -21.22 -0.03
N THR A 254 16.27 -21.54 -1.22
CA THR A 254 16.93 -21.23 -2.49
C THR A 254 15.95 -20.49 -3.38
N GLY A 255 16.38 -19.36 -3.95
CA GLY A 255 15.55 -18.63 -4.91
C GLY A 255 15.87 -17.15 -5.04
N THR A 256 14.88 -16.40 -5.52
CA THR A 256 14.97 -14.97 -5.82
C THR A 256 13.89 -14.18 -5.08
N GLY A 257 14.21 -12.98 -4.62
CA GLY A 257 13.26 -12.13 -3.89
C GLY A 257 13.92 -11.35 -2.77
N SER A 258 13.30 -11.35 -1.59
CA SER A 258 13.80 -10.65 -0.42
C SER A 258 13.47 -11.36 0.87
N THR A 259 14.36 -11.22 1.86
CA THR A 259 14.18 -11.75 3.22
C THR A 259 14.27 -10.64 4.25
N VAL A 260 13.54 -10.78 5.36
CA VAL A 260 13.60 -9.91 6.53
C VAL A 260 13.62 -10.80 7.77
N PHE A 261 14.64 -10.66 8.60
CA PHE A 261 14.81 -11.39 9.85
C PHE A 261 14.85 -10.40 11.02
N THR A 262 14.00 -10.62 12.04
CA THR A 262 13.90 -9.75 13.22
C THR A 262 13.83 -10.62 14.47
N GLY A 263 14.65 -10.31 15.48
CA GLY A 263 14.82 -11.10 16.70
C GLY A 263 16.29 -11.38 16.97
N GLU A 264 16.57 -12.57 17.51
CA GLU A 264 17.91 -13.01 17.87
C GLU A 264 18.30 -14.18 16.99
N GLY A 265 19.35 -14.03 16.20
CA GLY A 265 19.77 -15.09 15.29
C GLY A 265 20.74 -14.60 14.23
N THR A 266 21.13 -15.52 13.36
CA THR A 266 21.96 -15.22 12.20
C THR A 266 21.32 -15.72 10.92
N TYR A 267 21.72 -15.13 9.82
CA TYR A 267 21.43 -15.65 8.50
C TYR A 267 22.66 -15.51 7.61
N THR A 268 22.78 -16.41 6.64
CA THR A 268 23.88 -16.45 5.69
C THR A 268 23.31 -16.41 4.28
N THR A 269 23.85 -15.52 3.45
CA THR A 269 23.56 -15.46 2.00
C THR A 269 24.85 -15.66 1.22
N ASP A 270 24.93 -16.75 0.45
CA ASP A 270 26.08 -17.23 -0.37
C ASP A 270 27.46 -17.31 0.34
N SER A 271 27.96 -16.22 0.91
CA SER A 271 29.26 -16.13 1.59
C SER A 271 29.29 -15.29 2.87
N ASP A 272 28.27 -14.44 3.12
CA ASP A 272 28.28 -13.52 4.26
C ASP A 272 27.30 -13.97 5.34
N THR A 273 27.77 -14.01 6.59
CA THR A 273 26.93 -14.26 7.76
C THR A 273 26.61 -12.95 8.46
N MET A 274 25.33 -12.68 8.63
CA MET A 274 24.78 -11.45 9.17
C MET A 274 23.87 -11.76 10.36
N GLN A 275 23.64 -10.76 11.21
CA GLN A 275 22.73 -10.88 12.36
C GLN A 275 21.30 -10.53 11.96
N TRP A 276 20.33 -11.14 12.63
CA TRP A 276 18.93 -10.70 12.59
C TRP A 276 18.83 -9.28 13.16
N ALA A 277 17.84 -8.51 12.72
CA ALA A 277 17.58 -7.21 13.34
C ALA A 277 17.07 -7.41 14.77
N GLY A 278 17.79 -6.92 15.78
CA GLY A 278 17.35 -7.05 17.18
C GLY A 278 15.93 -6.51 17.40
N THR A 279 15.16 -7.17 18.27
CA THR A 279 13.89 -6.64 18.80
C THR A 279 14.19 -5.70 19.94
N TYR A 280 14.16 -4.39 19.70
CA TYR A 280 14.39 -3.42 20.78
C TYR A 280 13.15 -3.33 21.67
N SER A 281 13.27 -3.87 22.88
CA SER A 281 12.46 -3.42 24.03
C SER A 281 12.72 -1.93 24.21
N ALA A 282 11.67 -1.13 24.35
CA ALA A 282 11.79 0.25 24.77
C ALA A 282 12.25 0.30 26.23
N GLU A 283 13.51 -0.05 26.50
CA GLU A 283 14.13 0.26 27.79
C GLU A 283 14.43 1.76 27.82
N VAL A 284 13.55 2.48 28.52
CA VAL A 284 13.82 3.83 29.01
C VAL A 284 15.18 3.78 29.72
N PRO A 285 16.20 4.55 29.29
CA PRO A 285 17.49 4.55 29.94
C PRO A 285 17.32 4.91 31.42
N SER A 286 17.65 3.99 32.32
CA SER A 286 17.74 4.29 33.75
C SER A 286 18.84 5.32 33.94
N ILE A 287 18.44 6.57 34.17
CA ILE A 287 19.36 7.62 34.58
C ILE A 287 19.89 7.23 35.97
N LEU A 288 21.17 6.86 36.04
CA LEU A 288 21.85 6.65 37.32
C LEU A 288 21.92 7.99 38.07
N PRO A 289 21.59 8.03 39.37
CA PRO A 289 21.70 9.26 40.15
C PRO A 289 23.17 9.60 40.40
N ILE A 290 23.53 10.86 40.18
CA ILE A 290 24.71 11.51 40.77
C ILE A 290 24.29 12.08 42.11
#